data_AF-A0A359H351-F1
#
_entry.id   AF-A0A359H351-F1
#
_cell.length_a   1.000
_cell.length_b   1.000
_cell.length_c   1.000
_cell.angle_alpha   90.00
_cell.angle_beta   90.00
_cell.angle_gamma   90.00
#
_symmetry.space_group_name_H-M   'P 1'
#
loop_
_entity.id
_entity.type
_entity.pdbx_description
1 polymer ?
#
loop_
_entity_poly.entity_id
_entity_poly.type
_entity_poly.pdbx_seq_one_letter_code
_entity_poly.pdbx_strand_id
1 'polypeptide(L)' 'MPLLTVLLVLIIAGVVLWLVNTYIPMDGKIKKILNIVVVIIVIIWLLRIFGLLDFLKDINL' A
#
# COMPACT_ATOMS: atom_id res chain seq x y z
N MET A 1 -8.26 -10.05 8.11
CA MET A 1 -9.34 -9.10 7.77
C MET A 1 -10.20 -9.71 6.66
N PRO A 2 -11.54 -9.53 6.66
CA PRO A 2 -12.37 -10.02 5.55
C PRO A 2 -11.93 -9.35 4.23
N LEU A 3 -12.00 -10.09 3.12
CA LEU A 3 -11.54 -9.63 1.79
C LEU A 3 -12.15 -8.28 1.39
N LEU A 4 -13.40 -8.05 1.77
CA LEU A 4 -14.11 -6.79 1.54
C LEU A 4 -13.37 -5.59 2.17
N THR A 5 -12.84 -5.74 3.39
CA THR A 5 -12.09 -4.69 4.07
C THR A 5 -10.78 -4.39 3.34
N VAL A 6 -10.09 -5.42 2.83
CA VAL A 6 -8.84 -5.23 2.07
C VAL A 6 -9.10 -4.46 0.79
N LEU A 7 -10.15 -4.83 0.05
CA LEU A 7 -10.58 -4.11 -1.15
C LEU A 7 -10.88 -2.64 -0.83
N LEU A 8 -11.62 -2.39 0.25
CA LEU A 8 -12.02 -1.04 0.66
C LEU A 8 -10.80 -0.18 1.03
N VAL A 9 -9.82 -0.75 1.74
CA VAL A 9 -8.55 -0.04 2.04
C VAL A 9 -7.74 0.26 0.79
N LEU A 10 -7.67 -0.67 -0.17
CA LEU A 10 -6.96 -0.43 -1.44
C LEU A 10 -7.62 0.70 -2.25
N ILE A 11 -8.95 0.73 -2.29
CA ILE A 11 -9.71 1.80 -2.94
C ILE A 11 -9.41 3.14 -2.26
N ILE A 12 -9.49 3.21 -0.93
CA ILE A 12 -9.19 4.43 -0.17
C ILE A 12 -7.75 4.89 -0.43
N ALA A 13 -6.77 3.99 -0.34
CA ALA A 13 -5.37 4.31 -0.59
C ALA A 13 -5.14 4.84 -2.02
N GLY A 14 -5.80 4.23 -3.01
CA GLY A 14 -5.75 4.68 -4.40
C GLY A 14 -6.37 6.06 -4.60
N VAL A 15 -7.53 6.33 -4.00
CA VAL A 15 -8.18 7.65 -4.04
C VAL A 15 -7.30 8.70 -3.38
N VAL A 16 -6.73 8.42 -2.21
CA VAL A 16 -5.81 9.33 -1.52
C VAL A 16 -4.59 9.65 -2.38
N LEU A 17 -3.96 8.63 -2.98
CA LEU A 17 -2.82 8.82 -3.87
C LEU A 17 -3.19 9.68 -5.10
N TRP A 18 -4.37 9.43 -5.68
CA TRP A 18 -4.87 10.21 -6.80
C TRP A 18 -5.12 11.67 -6.42
N LEU A 19 -5.72 11.93 -5.26
CA LEU A 19 -5.92 13.28 -4.73
C LEU A 19 -4.59 14.00 -4.54
N VAL A 20 -3.63 13.35 -3.86
CA VAL A 20 -2.28 13.90 -3.65
C VAL A 20 -1.61 14.25 -4.97
N ASN A 21 -1.71 13.37 -5.97
CA ASN A 21 -1.10 13.55 -7.28
C ASN A 21 -1.79 14.61 -8.17
N THR A 22 -3.08 14.87 -7.93
CA THR A 22 -3.92 15.80 -8.71
C THR A 22 -3.90 17.20 -8.13
N TYR A 23 -4.02 17.33 -6.81
CA TYR A 23 -4.20 18.63 -6.15
C TYR A 23 -2.88 19.26 -5.69
N ILE A 24 -1.81 18.48 -5.55
CA ILE A 24 -0.50 19.01 -5.20
C ILE A 24 0.34 19.07 -6.48
N PRO A 25 0.65 20.27 -7.02
CA PRO A 25 1.53 20.41 -8.16
C PRO A 25 2.96 20.04 -7.73
N MET A 26 3.32 18.76 -7.87
CA MET A 26 4.65 18.24 -7.57
C MET A 26 5.50 18.19 -8.83
N ASP A 27 6.78 18.48 -8.66
CA ASP A 27 7.81 18.21 -9.65
C ASP A 27 7.79 16.74 -10.11
N GLY A 28 8.03 16.48 -11.39
CA GLY A 28 7.90 15.15 -11.99
C GLY A 28 8.76 14.08 -11.31
N LYS A 29 9.94 14.46 -10.80
CA LYS A 29 10.82 13.56 -10.01
C LYS A 29 10.20 13.17 -8.67
N ILE A 30 9.63 14.13 -7.94
CA ILE A 30 9.02 13.91 -6.63
C ILE A 30 7.75 13.06 -6.77
N LYS A 31 6.93 13.34 -7.80
CA LYS A 31 5.74 12.54 -8.14
C LYS A 31 6.08 11.06 -8.33
N LYS A 32 7.17 10.77 -9.05
CA LYS A 32 7.64 9.38 -9.28
C LYS A 32 8.07 8.70 -7.99
N ILE A 33 8.81 9.40 -7.12
CA ILE A 33 9.25 8.86 -5.82
C ILE A 33 8.04 8.54 -4.95
N LEU A 34 7.08 9.47 -4.83
CA LEU A 34 5.89 9.28 -4.00
C LEU A 34 5.05 8.08 -4.46
N ASN A 35 4.80 7.95 -5.77
CA ASN A 35 4.09 6.79 -6.30
C ASN A 35 4.81 5.47 -6.00
N ILE A 36 6.14 5.42 -6.17
CA ILE A 36 6.94 4.22 -5.86
C ILE A 36 6.84 3.86 -4.38
N VAL A 37 7.01 4.85 -3.50
CA VAL A 37 6.95 4.65 -2.04
C VAL A 37 5.58 4.13 -1.62
N VAL A 38 4.49 4.73 -2.13
CA VAL A 38 3.13 4.31 -1.79
C VAL A 38 2.86 2.88 -2.28
N VAL A 39 3.29 2.53 -3.51
CA VAL A 39 3.16 1.16 -4.01
C VAL A 39 3.92 0.16 -3.14
N ILE A 40 5.15 0.47 -2.72
CA ILE A 40 5.93 -0.40 -1.83
C ILE A 40 5.21 -0.60 -0.49
N ILE A 41 4.68 0.47 0.11
CA ILE A 41 3.93 0.39 1.37
C ILE A 41 2.70 -0.52 1.21
N VAL A 42 1.95 -0.37 0.12
CA VAL A 42 0.76 -1.20 -0.17
C VAL A 42 1.14 -2.67 -0.34
N ILE A 43 2.25 -2.97 -1.02
CA ILE A 43 2.75 -4.34 -1.19
C ILE A 43 3.11 -4.95 0.17
N ILE A 44 3.91 -4.26 0.99
CA ILE A 44 4.31 -4.74 2.32
C ILE A 44 3.08 -4.98 3.20
N TRP A 45 2.11 -4.07 3.15
CA TRP A 45 0.86 -4.18 3.90
C TRP A 45 0.02 -5.39 3.46
N LEU A 46 -0.09 -5.64 2.15
CA LEU A 46 -0.74 -6.84 1.61
C LEU A 46 -0.04 -8.12 2.09
N LEU A 47 1.29 -8.21 1.98
CA LEU A 47 2.07 -9.37 2.46
C LEU A 47 1.80 -9.66 3.94
N ARG A 48 1.68 -8.61 4.77
CA ARG A 48 1.36 -8.73 6.19
C ARG A 48 -0.07 -9.25 6.43
N ILE A 49 -1.04 -8.78 5.65
CA ILE A 49 -2.46 -9.17 5.81
C ILE A 49 -2.74 -10.57 5.33
N PHE A 50 -2.07 -11.02 4.28
CA PHE A 50 -2.15 -12.40 3.81
C PHE A 50 -1.45 -13.38 4.76
N GLY A 51 -0.86 -12.90 5.86
CA GLY A 51 -0.22 -13.75 6.87
C GLY A 51 1.06 -14.41 6.37
N LEU A 52 1.61 -14.01 5.21
CA LEU A 52 2.85 -14.57 4.69
C LEU A 52 4.02 -14.30 5.65
N LEU A 53 3.98 -13.18 6.36
CA LEU A 53 4.93 -12.82 7.42
C LEU A 53 4.66 -13.55 8.75
N ASP A 54 3.42 -13.93 9.04
CA ASP A 54 3.06 -14.67 10.26
C ASP A 54 3.41 -16.15 10.12
N PHE A 55 3.20 -16.74 8.93
CA PHE A 55 3.68 -18.09 8.60
C PHE A 55 5.19 -18.22 8.79
N LEU A 56 5.99 -17.22 8.40
CA LEU A 56 7.45 -17.25 8.60
C LEU A 56 7.86 -17.09 10.08
N LYS A 57 6.99 -16.53 10.93
CA LYS A 57 7.24 -16.33 12.36
C LYS A 57 6.89 -17.57 13.19
N ASP A 58 5.89 -18.33 12.74
CA ASP A 58 5.49 -19.63 13.30
C ASP A 58 6.45 -20.79 12.94
N ILE A 59 7.33 -20.60 11.94
CA ILE A 59 8.37 -21.59 11.59
C ILE A 59 9.62 -21.46 12.50
N ASN A 60 9.52 -20.73 13.63
CA ASN A 60 10.50 -20.89 14.69
C ASN A 60 10.28 -22.25 15.37
N LEU A 61 11.24 -23.15 15.11
CA LEU A 61 11.52 -24.45 15.76
C LEU A 61 10.94 -24.64 17.17
#